data_AF-A0A9E2XH10-F1
#
_entry.id   AF-A0A9E2XH10-F1
#
_cell.length_a   1.000
_cell.length_b   1.000
_cell.length_c   1.000
_cell.angle_alpha   90.00
_cell.angle_beta   90.00
_cell.angle_gamma   90.00
#
_symmetry.space_group_name_H-M   'P 1'
#
loop_
_entity.id
_entity.type
_entity.pdbx_description
1 polymer ?
#
loop_
_entity_poly.entity_id
_entity_poly.type
_entity_poly.pdbx_seq_one_letter_code
_entity_poly.pdbx_strand_id
1 'polypeptide(L)' 'MGFVQELRKLDLFKSPGVAESIDWATALSELNVLDLDPRTINDTLGVLLKYQDDIQRLQGSEAAEILRKVKSDIAAQPLG' A
#
# COMPACT_ATOMS: atom_id res chain seq x y z
N MET A 1 -4.39 -5.93 -4.61
CA MET A 1 -2.95 -5.92 -4.98
C MET A 1 -2.47 -4.66 -5.71
N GLY A 2 -3.35 -3.76 -6.18
CA GLY A 2 -2.91 -2.56 -6.93
C GLY A 2 -1.97 -1.62 -6.15
N PHE A 3 -2.21 -1.41 -4.85
CA PHE A 3 -1.37 -0.54 -4.01
C PHE A 3 0.09 -0.99 -3.93
N VAL A 4 0.34 -2.26 -3.61
CA VAL A 4 1.71 -2.81 -3.52
C VAL A 4 2.42 -2.76 -4.87
N GLN A 5 1.69 -2.96 -5.97
CA GLN A 5 2.28 -2.86 -7.31
C GLN A 5 2.74 -1.44 -7.64
N GLU A 6 1.95 -0.43 -7.28
CA GLU A 6 2.37 0.96 -7.42
C GLU A 6 3.56 1.29 -6.48
N LEU A 7 3.55 0.77 -5.26
CA LEU A 7 4.66 0.93 -4.31
C LEU A 7 5.99 0.44 -4.89
N ARG A 8 5.99 -0.70 -5.60
CA ARG A 8 7.19 -1.28 -6.22
C ARG A 8 7.73 -0.49 -7.40
N LYS A 9 6.94 0.42 -7.97
CA LYS A 9 7.37 1.32 -9.05
C LYS A 9 8.08 2.57 -8.52
N LEU A 10 7.97 2.83 -7.22
CA LEU A 10 8.68 3.92 -6.58
C LEU A 10 10.15 3.57 -6.41
N ASP A 11 11.00 4.60 -6.45
CA ASP A 11 12.41 4.50 -6.06
C ASP A 11 12.50 4.45 -4.53
N LEU A 12 12.24 3.26 -3.98
CA LEU A 12 12.36 2.94 -2.56
C LEU A 12 13.75 2.40 -2.29
N PHE A 13 14.28 2.64 -1.09
CA PHE A 13 15.54 2.02 -0.68
C PHE A 13 15.46 0.49 -0.74
N LYS A 14 14.31 -0.07 -0.33
CA LYS A 14 13.98 -1.47 -0.53
C LYS A 14 12.50 -1.64 -0.85
N SER A 15 12.22 -2.07 -2.08
CA SER A 15 10.87 -2.42 -2.49
C SER A 15 10.33 -3.65 -1.74
N PRO A 16 9.03 -3.67 -1.39
CA PRO A 16 8.43 -4.80 -0.67
C PRO A 16 8.44 -6.08 -1.50
N GLY A 17 8.94 -7.15 -0.90
CA GLY A 17 8.92 -8.50 -1.46
C GLY A 17 7.54 -9.14 -1.46
N VAL A 18 7.48 -10.39 -1.91
CA VAL A 18 6.26 -11.21 -1.87
C VAL A 18 5.87 -11.53 -0.43
N ALA A 19 6.83 -11.86 0.42
CA ALA A 19 6.59 -12.16 1.85
C ALA A 19 5.93 -10.98 2.56
N GLU A 20 6.51 -9.78 2.45
CA GLU A 20 5.94 -8.56 3.06
C GLU A 20 4.53 -8.24 2.53
N SER A 21 4.24 -8.57 1.27
CA SER A 21 2.90 -8.38 0.70
C SER A 21 1.88 -9.33 1.31
N ILE A 22 2.29 -10.57 1.57
CA ILE A 22 1.45 -11.59 2.21
C ILE A 22 1.22 -11.21 3.67
N ASP A 23 2.27 -10.84 4.40
CA ASP A 23 2.17 -10.39 5.79
C ASP A 23 1.23 -9.18 5.91
N TRP A 24 1.30 -8.24 4.97
CA TRP A 24 0.41 -7.09 4.96
C TRP A 24 -1.04 -7.47 4.68
N ALA A 25 -1.30 -8.37 3.73
CA ALA A 25 -2.65 -8.88 3.50
C ALA A 25 -3.22 -9.60 4.74
N THR A 26 -2.38 -10.39 5.43
CA THR A 26 -2.75 -11.03 6.69
C THR A 26 -3.08 -10.00 7.76
N ALA A 27 -2.23 -8.99 7.97
CA ALA A 27 -2.47 -7.92 8.94
C ALA A 27 -3.78 -7.16 8.65
N LEU A 28 -4.07 -6.83 7.38
CA LEU A 28 -5.34 -6.19 7.00
C LEU A 28 -6.54 -7.09 7.31
N SER A 29 -6.42 -8.39 7.06
CA SER A 29 -7.46 -9.37 7.40
C SER A 29 -7.69 -9.47 8.91
N GLU A 30 -6.62 -9.47 9.71
CA GLU A 30 -6.69 -9.52 11.18
C GLU A 30 -7.28 -8.23 11.76
N LEU A 31 -6.99 -7.08 11.15
CA LEU A 31 -7.59 -5.79 11.49
C LEU A 31 -9.02 -5.63 10.96
N ASN A 32 -9.55 -6.65 10.27
CA ASN A 32 -10.88 -6.68 9.68
C ASN A 32 -11.14 -5.49 8.72
N VAL A 33 -10.09 -5.07 8.02
CA VAL A 33 -10.10 -3.97 7.05
C VAL A 33 -10.75 -4.47 5.76
N LEU A 34 -11.91 -3.91 5.42
CA LEU A 34 -12.65 -4.26 4.20
C LEU A 34 -12.32 -3.34 3.02
N ASP A 35 -11.93 -2.10 3.29
CA ASP A 35 -11.53 -1.13 2.28
C ASP A 35 -10.30 -0.36 2.77
N LEU A 36 -9.37 -0.09 1.86
CA LEU A 36 -8.17 0.67 2.19
C LEU A 36 -8.47 2.17 2.22
N ASP A 37 -8.17 2.80 3.34
CA ASP A 37 -8.15 4.26 3.49
C ASP A 37 -6.75 4.77 3.88
N PRO A 38 -6.46 6.07 3.70
CA PRO A 38 -5.13 6.64 3.97
C PRO A 38 -4.60 6.35 5.38
N ARG A 39 -5.49 6.34 6.38
CA ARG A 39 -5.11 6.09 7.77
C ARG A 39 -4.69 4.63 7.97
N THR A 40 -5.49 3.67 7.50
CA THR A 40 -5.10 2.25 7.57
C THR A 40 -3.80 1.96 6.84
N ILE A 41 -3.59 2.58 5.66
CA ILE A 41 -2.32 2.45 4.94
C ILE A 41 -1.17 2.95 5.83
N ASN A 42 -1.27 4.17 6.36
CA ASN A 42 -0.23 4.77 7.18
C ASN A 42 0.10 3.96 8.44
N ASP A 43 -0.92 3.41 9.09
CA ASP A 43 -0.79 2.58 10.30
C ASP A 43 -0.16 1.22 10.01
N THR A 44 -0.20 0.75 8.76
CA THR A 44 0.27 -0.60 8.36
C THR A 44 1.46 -0.59 7.40
N LEU A 45 1.97 0.59 7.02
CA LEU A 45 3.12 0.74 6.11
C LEU A 45 4.38 0.01 6.59
N GLY A 46 4.59 -0.09 7.91
CA GLY A 46 5.74 -0.81 8.49
C GLY A 46 5.72 -2.34 8.26
N VAL A 47 4.57 -2.90 7.86
CA VAL A 47 4.50 -4.30 7.44
C VAL A 47 5.13 -4.47 6.05
N LEU A 48 4.89 -3.52 5.14
CA LEU A 48 5.42 -3.50 3.77
C LEU A 48 6.87 -3.01 3.70
N LEU A 49 7.17 -1.93 4.41
CA LEU A 49 8.44 -1.21 4.32
C LEU A 49 9.26 -1.43 5.59
N LYS A 50 10.58 -1.56 5.44
CA LYS A 50 11.50 -1.80 6.56
C LYS A 50 12.39 -0.60 6.87
N TYR A 51 12.46 0.36 5.96
CA TYR A 51 13.29 1.56 6.12
C TYR A 51 12.41 2.72 6.57
N GLN A 52 12.81 3.37 7.67
CA GLN A 52 12.04 4.45 8.29
C GLN A 52 11.94 5.67 7.38
N ASP A 53 12.98 5.98 6.60
CA ASP A 53 12.95 7.05 5.61
C ASP A 53 11.86 6.84 4.54
N ASP A 54 11.75 5.61 4.01
CA ASP A 54 10.70 5.26 3.05
C ASP A 54 9.30 5.35 3.69
N ILE A 55 9.15 4.91 4.94
CA ILE A 55 7.88 5.01 5.67
C ILE A 55 7.50 6.46 5.90
N GLN A 56 8.42 7.30 6.37
CA GLN A 56 8.17 8.72 6.62
C GLN A 56 7.84 9.48 5.34
N ARG A 57 8.53 9.16 4.23
CA ARG A 57 8.24 9.73 2.92
C ARG A 57 6.81 9.40 2.48
N LEU A 58 6.35 8.18 2.73
CA LEU A 58 5.03 7.72 2.28
C LEU A 58 3.88 8.10 3.21
N GLN A 59 4.10 8.19 4.53
CA GLN A 59 3.07 8.52 5.54
C GLN A 59 2.45 9.92 5.37
N GLY A 60 3.06 10.80 4.58
CA GLY A 60 2.51 12.09 4.21
C GLY A 60 1.41 11.97 3.15
N SER A 61 1.62 12.58 1.99
CA SER A 61 0.65 12.62 0.89
C SER A 61 0.81 11.51 -0.14
N GLU A 62 2.02 10.94 -0.31
CA GLU A 62 2.28 9.98 -1.39
C GLU A 62 1.40 8.73 -1.29
N ALA A 63 1.29 8.12 -0.10
CA ALA A 63 0.47 6.93 0.07
C ALA A 63 -1.02 7.17 -0.26
N ALA A 64 -1.53 8.35 0.10
CA ALA A 64 -2.91 8.74 -0.22
C ALA A 64 -3.12 8.94 -1.72
N GLU A 65 -2.16 9.53 -2.43
CA GLU A 65 -2.22 9.72 -3.88
C GLU A 65 -2.15 8.39 -4.65
N ILE A 66 -1.27 7.48 -4.22
CA ILE A 66 -1.19 6.13 -4.78
C ILE A 66 -2.51 5.39 -4.56
N LEU A 67 -3.07 5.45 -3.35
CA LEU A 67 -4.36 4.84 -3.05
C LEU A 67 -5.47 5.41 -3.95
N ARG A 68 -5.52 6.74 -4.12
CA ARG A 68 -6.49 7.41 -4.98
C ARG A 68 -6.37 6.94 -6.43
N LYS A 69 -5.14 6.87 -6.95
CA LYS A 69 -4.86 6.37 -8.30
C LYS A 69 -5.35 4.94 -8.47
N VAL A 70 -4.99 4.05 -7.55
CA VAL A 70 -5.39 2.63 -7.60
C VAL A 70 -6.91 2.48 -7.57
N LYS A 71 -7.61 3.26 -6.72
CA LYS A 71 -9.08 3.23 -6.68
C LYS A 71 -9.70 3.70 -8.00
N SER A 72 -9.16 4.76 -8.60
CA SER A 72 -9.60 5.25 -9.91
C SER A 72 -9.35 4.22 -11.02
N ASP A 73 -8.18 3.58 -11.04
CA ASP A 73 -7.83 2.57 -12.06
C ASP A 73 -8.75 1.34 -11.96
N ILE A 74 -9.06 0.89 -10.73
CA ILE A 74 -10.02 -0.22 -10.51
C ILE A 74 -11.43 0.18 -10.98
N ALA A 75 -11.87 1.40 -10.68
CA ALA A 75 -13.19 1.87 -11.10
C ALA A 75 -13.30 2.06 -12.63
N ALA A 76 -12.18 2.34 -13.31
CA ALA A 76 -12.12 2.51 -14.76
C ALA A 76 -11.97 1.18 -15.53
N GLN A 77 -11.65 0.08 -14.86
CA GLN A 77 -11.58 -1.24 -15.48
C GLN A 77 -13.01 -1.83 -15.59
N PRO A 78 -13.56 -2.03 -16.81
CA PRO A 78 -14.83 -2.71 -16.93
C PRO A 78 -14.66 -4.15 -16.43
N LEU A 79 -15.59 -4.60 -15.57
CA LEU A 79 -15.73 -6.01 -15.21
C LEU A 79 -16.01 -6.79 -16.50
N GLY A 80 -14.94 -7.37 -17.06
CA GLY A 80 -15.02 -8.28 -18.21
C GLY A 80 -15.59 -9.63 -17.82
#